data_AF-A0A7C1R817-F1
#
_entry.id   AF-A0A7C1R817-F1
#
_cell.length_a   1.000
_cell.length_b   1.000
_cell.length_c   1.000
_cell.angle_alpha   90.00
_cell.angle_beta   90.00
_cell.angle_gamma   90.00
#
_symmetry.space_group_name_H-M   'P 1'
#
loop_
_entity.id
_entity.type
_entity.pdbx_description
1 polymer ?
#
loop_
_entity_poly.entity_id
_entity_poly.type
_entity_poly.pdbx_seq_one_letter_code
_entity_poly.pdbx_strand_id
1 'polypeptide(L)'
;FNTMDLNSLSFSAVLLLIMLMFIGASSGSTGGGIKTSTIGVILGFLKSKITARDSVNLFHRTLPMESVMKAFTVITLAMCVIFFSSFILLLTQPVASMKEALFEVFSAFSTVGLSLGLTPKLSSLGKIVIILTMYIGRIGPLTLLYAFSRQRAYGRFEYVEETVMIG
;
A
#
# COMPACT_ATOMS: atom_id res chain seq x y z
N PHE A 1 3.53 -3.40 19.13
CA PHE A 1 3.80 -4.05 20.42
C PHE A 1 3.71 -5.54 20.25
N ASN A 2 4.64 -6.30 20.83
CA ASN A 2 4.68 -7.74 20.66
C ASN A 2 4.26 -8.44 21.96
N THR A 3 3.11 -9.12 21.94
CA THR A 3 2.59 -9.84 23.11
C THR A 3 3.01 -11.31 23.12
N MET A 4 3.35 -11.87 21.96
CA MET A 4 3.79 -13.26 21.79
C MET A 4 4.89 -13.33 20.72
N ASP A 5 5.74 -14.36 20.72
CA ASP A 5 6.77 -14.46 19.68
C ASP A 5 6.13 -14.72 18.30
N LEU A 6 6.32 -13.77 17.37
CA LEU A 6 5.76 -13.85 16.02
C LEU A 6 6.37 -14.99 15.20
N ASN A 7 7.57 -15.45 15.55
CA ASN A 7 8.22 -16.58 14.89
C ASN A 7 7.54 -17.92 15.20
N SER A 8 6.76 -17.99 16.28
CA SER A 8 5.99 -19.19 16.66
C SER A 8 4.65 -19.31 15.94
N LEU A 9 4.25 -18.29 15.17
CA LEU A 9 2.98 -18.28 14.45
C LEU A 9 3.04 -19.17 13.20
N SER A 10 1.90 -19.78 12.87
CA SER A 10 1.74 -20.51 11.62
C SER A 10 1.84 -19.58 10.42
N PHE A 11 2.23 -20.12 9.27
CA PHE A 11 2.34 -19.35 8.02
C PHE A 11 1.02 -18.64 7.66
N SER A 12 -0.12 -19.30 7.88
CA SER A 12 -1.45 -18.73 7.63
C SER A 12 -1.74 -17.52 8.52
N ALA A 13 -1.34 -17.56 9.80
CA ALA A 13 -1.51 -16.45 10.71
C ALA A 13 -0.63 -15.25 10.34
N VAL A 14 0.61 -15.50 9.91
CA VAL A 14 1.52 -14.46 9.40
C VAL A 14 0.96 -13.80 8.14
N LEU A 15 0.39 -14.57 7.21
CA LEU A 15 -0.22 -14.04 6.00
C LEU A 15 -1.46 -13.17 6.33
N LEU A 16 -2.28 -13.61 7.30
CA LEU A 16 -3.40 -12.81 7.80
C LEU A 16 -2.91 -11.50 8.41
N LEU A 17 -1.84 -11.53 9.21
CA LEU A 17 -1.24 -10.31 9.77
C LEU A 17 -0.75 -9.37 8.67
N ILE A 18 -0.07 -9.88 7.64
CA ILE A 18 0.38 -9.06 6.50
C ILE A 18 -0.80 -8.36 5.81
N MET A 19 -1.90 -9.07 5.57
CA MET A 19 -3.13 -8.49 5.02
C MET A 19 -3.69 -7.39 5.92
N LEU A 20 -3.70 -7.61 7.23
CA LEU A 20 -4.21 -6.64 8.20
C LEU A 20 -3.31 -5.40 8.29
N MET A 21 -1.99 -5.57 8.23
CA MET A 21 -1.02 -4.48 8.20
C MET A 21 -1.25 -3.60 6.96
N PHE A 22 -1.48 -4.22 5.80
CA PHE A 22 -1.71 -3.49 4.55
C PHE A 22 -2.93 -2.56 4.61
N ILE A 23 -4.03 -2.99 5.24
CA ILE A 23 -5.27 -2.21 5.43
C ILE A 23 -5.08 -1.03 6.40
N GLY A 24 -3.98 -1.03 7.17
CA GLY A 24 -3.49 0.12 7.93
C GLY A 24 -4.48 0.71 8.93
N ALA A 25 -4.23 1.97 9.31
CA ALA A 25 -5.06 2.72 10.25
C ALA A 25 -6.11 3.62 9.54
N SER A 26 -7.02 4.19 10.31
CA SER A 26 -8.05 5.09 9.78
C SER A 26 -7.48 6.42 9.24
N SER A 27 -8.28 7.11 8.40
CA SER A 27 -7.98 8.46 7.92
C SER A 27 -7.82 9.44 9.08
N GLY A 28 -6.82 10.33 9.01
CA GLY A 28 -6.49 11.26 10.10
C GLY A 28 -5.73 10.63 11.27
N SER A 29 -5.50 9.31 11.26
CA SER A 29 -4.70 8.63 12.29
C SER A 29 -3.20 8.79 12.08
N THR A 30 -2.46 8.62 13.18
CA THR A 30 -1.00 8.52 13.25
C THR A 30 -0.46 7.14 12.84
N GLY A 31 -1.24 6.27 12.18
CA GLY A 31 -0.73 5.01 11.61
C GLY A 31 -0.57 5.15 10.10
N GLY A 32 0.52 4.63 9.55
CA GLY A 32 0.78 4.58 8.10
C GLY A 32 -0.02 3.49 7.37
N GLY A 33 0.44 3.15 6.18
CA GLY A 33 -0.18 2.13 5.32
C GLY A 33 -1.33 2.67 4.47
N ILE A 34 -2.06 1.76 3.82
CA ILE A 34 -3.27 2.14 3.09
C ILE A 34 -4.35 2.45 4.13
N LYS A 35 -5.11 3.53 3.94
CA LYS A 35 -6.15 3.90 4.90
C LYS A 35 -7.38 3.01 4.74
N THR A 36 -8.04 2.69 5.85
CA THR A 36 -9.30 1.93 5.84
C THR A 36 -10.39 2.58 4.97
N SER A 37 -10.38 3.92 4.88
CA SER A 37 -11.25 4.68 3.98
C SER A 37 -11.00 4.39 2.50
N THR A 38 -9.75 4.20 2.10
CA THR A 38 -9.36 3.86 0.72
C THR A 38 -9.89 2.49 0.35
N ILE A 39 -9.74 1.52 1.26
CA ILE A 39 -10.31 0.18 1.11
C ILE A 39 -11.84 0.25 1.03
N GLY A 40 -12.48 1.05 1.89
CA GLY A 40 -13.94 1.25 1.86
C GLY A 40 -14.45 1.82 0.54
N VAL A 41 -13.74 2.78 -0.06
CA VAL A 41 -14.08 3.35 -1.37
C VAL A 41 -13.96 2.30 -2.47
N ILE A 42 -12.91 1.49 -2.48
CA ILE A 42 -12.70 0.45 -3.49
C ILE A 42 -13.72 -0.69 -3.37
N LEU A 43 -13.99 -1.14 -2.15
CA LEU A 43 -15.05 -2.14 -1.91
C LEU A 43 -16.43 -1.59 -2.31
N GLY A 44 -16.68 -0.31 -2.02
CA GLY A 44 -17.89 0.38 -2.46
C GLY A 44 -18.02 0.43 -3.97
N PHE A 45 -16.94 0.77 -4.68
CA PHE A 45 -16.88 0.79 -6.14
C PHE A 45 -17.14 -0.61 -6.71
N LEU A 46 -16.47 -1.63 -6.19
CA LEU A 46 -16.65 -3.02 -6.61
C LEU A 46 -18.11 -3.47 -6.42
N LYS A 47 -18.71 -3.17 -5.27
CA LYS A 47 -20.12 -3.47 -4.98
C LYS A 47 -21.06 -2.77 -5.97
N SER A 48 -20.83 -1.49 -6.27
CA SER A 48 -21.63 -0.75 -7.25
C SER A 48 -21.54 -1.36 -8.65
N LYS A 49 -20.34 -1.78 -9.08
CA LYS A 49 -20.15 -2.44 -10.38
C LYS A 49 -20.83 -3.81 -10.45
N ILE A 50 -20.75 -4.62 -9.40
CA ILE A 50 -21.48 -5.90 -9.32
C ILE A 50 -23.00 -5.67 -9.35
N THR A 51 -23.48 -4.56 -8.77
CA THR A 51 -24.91 -4.21 -8.74
C THR A 51 -25.35 -3.42 -10.00
N ALA A 52 -24.49 -3.30 -11.01
CA ALA A 52 -24.73 -2.52 -12.24
C ALA A 52 -25.19 -1.06 -11.98
N ARG A 53 -24.64 -0.41 -10.95
CA ARG A 53 -24.88 1.00 -10.65
C ARG A 53 -23.70 1.85 -11.10
N ASP A 54 -23.97 2.92 -11.83
CA ASP A 54 -22.95 3.87 -12.28
C ASP A 54 -22.38 4.73 -11.15
N SER A 55 -23.19 4.99 -10.13
CA SER A 55 -22.77 5.76 -8.95
C SER A 55 -22.28 4.86 -7.82
N VAL A 56 -21.16 5.25 -7.22
CA VAL A 56 -20.66 4.62 -5.99
C VAL A 56 -21.38 5.23 -4.81
N ASN A 57 -22.30 4.48 -4.21
CA ASN A 57 -23.10 4.95 -3.08
C ASN A 57 -22.71 4.21 -1.80
N LEU A 58 -22.27 4.95 -0.78
CA LEU A 58 -22.05 4.44 0.57
C LEU A 58 -22.87 5.26 1.57
N PHE A 59 -23.52 4.59 2.53
CA PHE A 59 -24.29 5.23 3.60
C PHE A 59 -25.29 6.30 3.09
N HIS A 60 -26.00 6.00 2.00
CA HIS A 60 -26.92 6.94 1.32
C HIS A 60 -26.27 8.23 0.79
N ARG A 61 -24.96 8.23 0.55
CA ARG A 61 -24.23 9.33 -0.09
C ARG A 61 -23.47 8.83 -1.31
N THR A 62 -23.43 9.66 -2.35
CA THR A 62 -22.68 9.38 -3.58
C THR A 62 -21.25 9.88 -3.44
N LEU A 63 -20.29 9.00 -3.74
CA LEU A 63 -18.87 9.33 -3.79
C LEU A 63 -18.51 9.93 -5.15
N PRO A 64 -17.74 11.03 -5.20
CA PRO A 64 -17.27 11.59 -6.45
C PRO A 64 -16.23 10.65 -7.09
N MET A 65 -16.24 10.58 -8.43
CA MET A 65 -15.35 9.70 -9.19
C MET A 65 -13.86 10.02 -8.94
N GLU A 66 -13.54 11.30 -8.70
CA GLU A 66 -12.18 11.70 -8.33
C GLU A 66 -11.65 10.96 -7.07
N SER A 67 -12.51 10.74 -6.07
CA SER A 67 -12.11 10.01 -4.85
C SER A 67 -11.84 8.55 -5.14
N VAL A 68 -12.58 7.95 -6.07
CA VAL A 68 -12.37 6.57 -6.53
C VAL A 68 -11.03 6.47 -7.26
N MET A 69 -10.77 7.35 -8.22
CA MET A 69 -9.49 7.38 -8.96
C MET A 69 -8.30 7.62 -8.03
N LYS A 70 -8.43 8.54 -7.07
CA LYS A 70 -7.42 8.77 -6.04
C LYS A 70 -7.15 7.51 -5.22
N ALA A 71 -8.19 6.79 -4.82
CA ALA A 71 -8.05 5.53 -4.07
C ALA A 71 -7.27 4.47 -4.86
N PHE A 72 -7.61 4.25 -6.14
CA PHE A 72 -6.87 3.33 -7.01
C PHE A 72 -5.41 3.76 -7.20
N THR A 73 -5.15 5.05 -7.34
CA THR A 73 -3.79 5.59 -7.46
C THR A 73 -2.96 5.29 -6.21
N VAL A 74 -3.52 5.49 -5.00
CA VAL A 74 -2.86 5.14 -3.73
C VAL A 74 -2.47 3.67 -3.68
N ILE A 75 -3.43 2.78 -3.98
CA ILE A 75 -3.21 1.33 -3.87
C ILE A 75 -2.15 0.89 -4.87
N THR A 76 -2.24 1.35 -6.10
CA THR A 76 -1.29 0.99 -7.15
C THR A 76 0.12 1.43 -6.75
N LEU A 77 0.28 2.68 -6.29
CA LEU A 77 1.59 3.17 -5.90
C LEU A 77 2.13 2.47 -4.64
N ALA A 78 1.27 2.16 -3.68
CA ALA A 78 1.64 1.37 -2.50
C ALA A 78 2.14 -0.03 -2.89
N MET A 79 1.43 -0.72 -3.79
CA MET A 79 1.82 -2.05 -4.27
C MET A 79 3.13 -2.01 -5.03
N CYS A 80 3.37 -1.00 -5.88
CA CYS A 80 4.66 -0.82 -6.54
C CYS A 80 5.80 -0.66 -5.53
N VAL A 81 5.64 0.23 -4.53
CA VAL A 81 6.67 0.46 -3.51
C VAL A 81 6.96 -0.82 -2.72
N ILE A 82 5.93 -1.52 -2.26
CA ILE A 82 6.08 -2.77 -1.52
C ILE A 82 6.81 -3.81 -2.38
N PHE A 83 6.40 -3.97 -3.64
CA PHE A 83 7.03 -4.92 -4.56
C PHE A 83 8.51 -4.63 -4.77
N PHE A 84 8.88 -3.39 -5.11
CA PHE A 84 10.28 -3.02 -5.32
C PHE A 84 11.11 -3.13 -4.04
N SER A 85 10.58 -2.72 -2.89
CA SER A 85 11.28 -2.86 -1.61
C SER A 85 11.52 -4.32 -1.24
N SER A 86 10.52 -5.21 -1.44
CA SER A 86 10.67 -6.64 -1.20
C SER A 86 11.68 -7.28 -2.15
N PHE A 87 11.66 -6.89 -3.43
CA PHE A 87 12.63 -7.37 -4.42
C PHE A 87 14.07 -6.99 -4.05
N ILE A 88 14.31 -5.72 -3.72
CA ILE A 88 15.66 -5.25 -3.34
C ILE A 88 16.12 -5.91 -2.03
N LEU A 89 15.23 -6.14 -1.07
CA LEU A 89 15.58 -6.85 0.16
C LEU A 89 16.00 -8.30 -0.09
N LEU A 90 15.27 -9.02 -0.93
CA LEU A 90 15.64 -10.39 -1.31
C LEU A 90 16.99 -10.45 -2.03
N LEU A 91 17.31 -9.45 -2.86
CA LEU A 91 18.63 -9.35 -3.49
C LEU A 91 19.77 -9.05 -2.50
N THR A 92 19.49 -8.21 -1.50
CA THR A 92 20.53 -7.73 -0.56
C THR A 92 20.70 -8.62 0.67
N GLN A 93 19.77 -9.55 0.93
CA GLN A 93 19.83 -10.53 2.01
C GLN A 93 19.49 -11.94 1.50
N PRO A 94 20.49 -12.68 0.99
CA PRO A 94 20.26 -14.02 0.42
C PRO A 94 19.84 -15.07 1.46
N VAL A 95 20.08 -14.81 2.76
CA VAL A 95 19.71 -15.72 3.86
C VAL A 95 18.27 -15.50 4.34
N ALA A 96 17.64 -14.38 3.95
CA ALA A 96 16.29 -14.06 4.38
C ALA A 96 15.26 -14.94 3.65
N SER A 97 14.32 -15.50 4.40
CA SER A 97 13.19 -16.20 3.78
C SER A 97 12.22 -15.18 3.14
N MET A 98 11.54 -15.56 2.06
CA MET A 98 10.51 -14.72 1.43
C MET A 98 9.44 -14.26 2.43
N LYS A 99 9.06 -15.14 3.37
CA LYS A 99 8.13 -14.80 4.46
C LYS A 99 8.62 -13.62 5.32
N GLU A 100 9.91 -13.58 5.62
CA GLU A 100 10.52 -12.58 6.50
C GLU A 100 10.67 -11.25 5.78
N ALA A 101 11.13 -11.30 4.53
CA ALA A 101 11.26 -10.12 3.68
C ALA A 101 9.92 -9.43 3.44
N LEU A 102 8.87 -10.19 3.10
CA LEU A 102 7.53 -9.63 2.94
C LEU A 102 7.01 -9.04 4.26
N PHE A 103 7.12 -9.78 5.36
CA PHE A 103 6.65 -9.28 6.66
C PHE A 103 7.32 -7.97 7.06
N GLU A 104 8.64 -7.84 6.90
CA GLU A 104 9.37 -6.60 7.17
C GLU A 104 8.90 -5.45 6.28
N VAL A 105 8.74 -5.67 4.97
CA VAL A 105 8.35 -4.60 4.05
C VAL A 105 6.94 -4.11 4.33
N PHE A 106 5.98 -5.01 4.56
CA PHE A 106 4.62 -4.63 4.91
C PHE A 106 4.55 -3.92 6.27
N SER A 107 5.33 -4.37 7.25
CA SER A 107 5.46 -3.73 8.55
C SER A 107 6.08 -2.33 8.45
N ALA A 108 7.12 -2.18 7.63
CA ALA A 108 7.79 -0.91 7.37
C ALA A 108 6.85 0.07 6.65
N PHE A 109 6.22 -0.36 5.56
CA PHE A 109 5.29 0.46 4.79
C PHE A 109 4.08 0.89 5.62
N SER A 110 3.55 0.00 6.44
CA SER A 110 2.38 0.29 7.27
C SER A 110 2.77 0.92 8.62
N THR A 111 4.07 1.11 8.87
CA THR A 111 4.65 1.67 10.10
C THR A 111 4.18 0.95 11.38
N VAL A 112 4.04 -0.37 11.30
CA VAL A 112 3.50 -1.21 12.38
C VAL A 112 4.57 -1.51 13.44
N GLY A 113 5.82 -1.64 13.00
CA GLY A 113 6.97 -1.84 13.89
C GLY A 113 7.08 -3.27 14.45
N LEU A 114 6.45 -4.25 13.79
CA LEU A 114 6.64 -5.67 14.08
C LEU A 114 7.71 -6.27 13.15
N SER A 115 8.39 -7.31 13.62
CA SER A 115 9.47 -7.98 12.91
C SER A 115 9.46 -9.48 13.21
N LEU A 116 9.85 -10.30 12.23
CA LEU A 116 10.17 -11.72 12.44
C LEU A 116 11.63 -11.94 12.83
N GLY A 117 12.36 -10.89 13.20
CA GLY A 117 13.77 -10.95 13.60
C GLY A 117 14.76 -10.71 12.46
N LEU A 118 14.29 -10.23 11.30
CA LEU A 118 15.15 -9.87 10.18
C LEU A 118 15.77 -8.47 10.35
N THR A 119 15.08 -7.54 11.03
CA THR A 119 15.55 -6.16 11.25
C THR A 119 16.99 -6.03 11.80
N PRO A 120 17.43 -6.77 12.84
CA PRO A 120 18.80 -6.66 13.35
C PRO A 120 19.86 -7.22 12.38
N LYS A 121 19.46 -8.08 11.43
CA LYS A 121 20.35 -8.73 10.46
C LYS A 121 20.38 -8.02 9.10
N LEU A 122 19.79 -6.83 9.00
CA LEU A 122 19.76 -6.04 7.77
C LEU A 122 21.16 -5.59 7.35
N SER A 123 21.49 -5.81 6.07
CA SER A 123 22.66 -5.21 5.44
C SER A 123 22.51 -3.68 5.36
N SER A 124 23.60 -2.95 5.18
CA SER A 124 23.57 -1.47 5.10
C SER A 124 22.61 -0.98 4.02
N LEU A 125 22.57 -1.65 2.86
CA LEU A 125 21.61 -1.36 1.79
C LEU A 125 20.17 -1.69 2.19
N GLY A 126 19.92 -2.86 2.79
CA GLY A 126 18.59 -3.24 3.27
C GLY A 126 18.02 -2.26 4.30
N LYS A 127 18.87 -1.71 5.18
CA LYS A 127 18.46 -0.64 6.13
C LYS A 127 17.97 0.61 5.41
N ILE A 128 18.68 1.07 4.38
CA ILE A 128 18.29 2.25 3.60
C ILE A 128 16.92 2.02 2.93
N VAL A 129 16.71 0.84 2.34
CA VAL A 129 15.43 0.47 1.70
C VAL A 129 14.29 0.50 2.72
N ILE A 130 14.48 -0.10 3.89
CA ILE A 130 13.46 -0.10 4.95
C ILE A 130 13.17 1.32 5.46
N ILE A 131 14.19 2.16 5.66
CA ILE A 131 14.02 3.56 6.10
C ILE A 131 13.18 4.34 5.08
N LEU A 132 13.51 4.24 3.79
CA LEU A 132 12.74 4.87 2.72
C LEU A 132 11.30 4.34 2.69
N THR A 133 11.12 3.03 2.84
CA THR A 133 9.79 2.40 2.87
C THR A 133 8.94 2.91 4.04
N MET A 134 9.52 3.07 5.23
CA MET A 134 8.85 3.66 6.39
C MET A 134 8.46 5.11 6.16
N TYR A 135 9.36 5.90 5.56
CA TYR A 135 9.10 7.31 5.27
C TYR A 135 7.95 7.48 4.27
N ILE A 136 7.96 6.69 3.18
CA ILE A 136 6.90 6.65 2.17
C ILE A 136 5.57 6.22 2.81
N GLY A 137 5.61 5.16 3.59
CA GLY A 137 4.47 4.62 4.32
C GLY A 137 3.81 5.62 5.27
N ARG A 138 4.61 6.49 5.90
CA ARG A 138 4.15 7.50 6.86
C ARG A 138 3.55 8.73 6.20
N ILE A 139 4.24 9.30 5.22
CA ILE A 139 3.83 10.54 4.52
C ILE A 139 2.65 10.28 3.58
N GLY A 140 2.53 9.05 3.12
CA GLY A 140 1.51 8.62 2.21
C GLY A 140 2.01 8.69 0.76
N PRO A 141 1.75 7.63 -0.03
CA PRO A 141 2.24 7.52 -1.40
C PRO A 141 1.73 8.66 -2.32
N LEU A 142 0.50 9.12 -2.13
CA LEU A 142 -0.05 10.25 -2.91
C LEU A 142 0.66 11.56 -2.62
N THR A 143 0.97 11.86 -1.36
CA THR A 143 1.64 13.11 -0.98
C THR A 143 3.02 13.20 -1.61
N LEU A 144 3.74 12.07 -1.65
CA LEU A 144 5.01 11.98 -2.35
C LEU A 144 4.84 12.16 -3.86
N LEU A 145 3.84 11.51 -4.46
CA LEU A 145 3.56 11.71 -5.88
C LEU A 145 3.30 13.19 -6.19
N TYR A 146 2.53 13.89 -5.36
CA TYR A 146 2.32 15.33 -5.53
C TYR A 146 3.58 16.17 -5.29
N ALA A 147 4.45 15.77 -4.37
CA ALA A 147 5.72 16.47 -4.11
C ALA A 147 6.71 16.33 -5.27
N PHE A 148 6.75 15.17 -5.93
CA PHE A 148 7.62 14.93 -7.09
C PHE A 148 6.97 15.31 -8.43
N SER A 149 5.63 15.36 -8.50
CA SER A 149 4.91 15.79 -9.69
C SER A 149 4.98 17.30 -9.84
N ARG A 150 5.76 17.73 -10.83
CA ARG A 150 5.84 19.14 -11.23
C ARG A 150 4.46 19.55 -11.76
N GLN A 151 3.82 20.55 -11.14
CA GLN A 151 2.61 21.23 -11.63
C GLN A 151 2.89 22.00 -12.94
N ARG A 152 3.25 21.31 -14.02
CA ARG A 152 3.03 21.83 -15.36
C ARG A 152 1.83 21.11 -15.91
N ALA A 153 0.69 21.80 -15.87
CA ALA A 153 -0.39 21.50 -16.78
C ALA A 153 0.19 21.62 -18.20
N TYR A 154 0.58 20.48 -18.79
CA TYR A 154 0.64 20.40 -20.24
C TYR A 154 -0.73 20.86 -20.72
N GLY A 155 -0.76 21.89 -21.58
CA GLY A 155 -1.97 22.61 -21.92
C GLY A 155 -3.11 21.70 -22.37
N ARG A 156 -4.33 22.25 -22.43
CA ARG A 156 -5.54 21.54 -22.91
C ARG A 156 -5.36 21.11 -24.37
N PHE A 157 -4.73 19.98 -24.61
CA PHE A 157 -4.83 19.21 -25.83
C PHE A 157 -5.16 17.78 -25.41
N GLU A 158 -6.23 17.25 -25.97
CA GLU A 158 -6.73 15.91 -25.71
C GLU A 158 -6.45 15.09 -26.96
N TYR A 159 -5.81 13.94 -26.79
CA TYR A 159 -5.56 13.04 -27.91
C TYR A 159 -6.84 12.29 -28.28
N VAL A 160 -6.91 11.76 -29.51
CA VAL A 160 -8.07 10.97 -29.97
C VAL A 160 -8.26 9.76 -29.06
N GLU A 161 -9.50 9.53 -28.63
CA GLU A 161 -9.86 8.38 -27.81
C GLU A 161 -9.70 7.08 -28.60
N GLU A 162 -8.94 6.13 -28.07
CA GLU A 162 -8.78 4.80 -28.65
C GLU A 162 -9.30 3.75 -27.66
N THR A 163 -10.20 2.89 -28.12
CA THR A 163 -10.77 1.83 -27.28
C THR A 163 -9.79 0.68 -27.18
N VAL A 164 -9.11 0.58 -26.03
CA VAL A 164 -8.26 -0.58 -25.70
C VAL A 164 -9.12 -1.65 -25.04
N MET A 165 -9.09 -2.88 -25.57
CA MET A 165 -9.76 -4.01 -24.95
C MET A 165 -9.02 -4.39 -23.66
N ILE A 166 -9.69 -4.23 -22.52
CA ILE A 166 -9.21 -4.66 -21.21
C ILE A 166 -10.06 -5.87 -20.83
N GLY A 167 -9.41 -7.03 -20.65
CA GLY A 167 -10.06 -8.30 -20.27
C GLY A 167 -10.53 -8.34 -18.83
#